data_AF-A0A811K876-F1
#
_entry.id   AF-A0A811K876-F1
#
_cell.length_a   1.000
_cell.length_b   1.000
_cell.length_c   1.000
_cell.angle_alpha   90.00
_cell.angle_beta   90.00
_cell.angle_gamma   90.00
#
_symmetry.space_group_name_H-M   'P 1'
#
loop_
_entity.id
_entity.type
_entity.pdbx_description
1 polymer ?
#
loop_
_entity_poly.entity_id
_entity_poly.type
_entity_poly.pdbx_seq_one_letter_code
_entity_poly.pdbx_strand_id
1 'polypeptide(L)'
;MFSSPGAVQFTTTVRKKSLCPAASVDRRTVELDILGALKGDDVPAQLRLEVFSHLDDMEEAELAELVNLLVSPDGLFASAIENDACKIFQCAPDEFEKGLDKHNIVYLLELWSLIKSKVLNNLYMMLQPVESRVPTFIIRREVMKALRNRVLLPLLRSKQRPQNYKRVQPVITNVWHSACDGSPEHKEYQDLVNWFLHTDSPTCSNVPGHHYPE
;
A
#
# COMPACT_ATOMS: atom_id res chain seq x y z
N MET A 1 -33.19 0.34 22.14
CA MET A 1 -32.23 1.41 22.52
C MET A 1 -31.02 1.26 21.60
N PHE A 2 -30.68 2.38 20.98
CA PHE A 2 -29.62 2.74 20.01
C PHE A 2 -28.26 1.98 20.16
N SER A 3 -27.43 1.76 19.13
CA SER A 3 -27.10 2.57 17.95
C SER A 3 -26.50 1.71 16.82
N SER A 4 -26.79 2.04 15.56
CA SER A 4 -26.06 1.57 14.37
C SER A 4 -24.73 2.32 14.20
N PRO A 5 -23.66 1.69 13.64
CA PRO A 5 -22.45 2.41 13.27
C PRO A 5 -22.71 3.26 12.02
N GLY A 6 -22.33 4.53 12.08
CA GLY A 6 -22.50 5.49 11.00
C GLY A 6 -21.70 5.10 9.76
N ALA A 7 -22.40 4.89 8.66
CA ALA A 7 -21.80 4.83 7.34
C ALA A 7 -21.23 6.21 6.99
N VAL A 8 -19.91 6.28 6.80
CA VAL A 8 -19.26 7.47 6.25
C VAL A 8 -19.62 7.54 4.76
N GLN A 9 -20.57 8.40 4.42
CA GLN A 9 -20.89 8.71 3.03
C GLN A 9 -19.84 9.69 2.48
N PHE A 10 -19.00 9.22 1.55
CA PHE A 10 -18.14 10.10 0.76
C PHE A 10 -18.97 10.71 -0.37
N THR A 11 -19.25 12.01 -0.26
CA THR A 11 -19.87 12.79 -1.34
C THR A 11 -18.83 13.05 -2.43
N THR A 12 -19.07 12.48 -3.61
CA THR A 12 -18.30 12.77 -4.83
C THR A 12 -18.58 14.19 -5.29
N THR A 13 -17.64 15.11 -5.07
CA THR A 13 -17.68 16.44 -5.67
C THR A 13 -17.31 16.35 -7.15
N VAL A 14 -18.30 16.56 -8.01
CA VAL A 14 -18.12 16.69 -9.46
C VAL A 14 -17.26 17.93 -9.75
N ARG A 15 -16.03 17.74 -10.23
CA ARG A 15 -15.10 18.81 -10.63
C ARG A 15 -15.67 19.52 -11.86
N LYS A 16 -16.27 20.70 -11.69
CA LYS A 16 -16.57 21.62 -12.80
C LYS A 16 -15.23 22.05 -13.41
N LYS A 17 -15.05 21.81 -14.71
CA LYS A 17 -13.93 22.36 -15.50
C LYS A 17 -13.99 23.90 -15.44
N SER A 18 -13.21 24.49 -14.54
CA SER A 18 -12.98 25.92 -14.46
C SER A 18 -11.69 26.24 -15.21
N LEU A 19 -11.83 26.88 -16.37
CA LEU A 19 -10.75 27.55 -17.07
C LEU A 19 -10.41 28.85 -16.32
N CYS A 20 -9.56 28.78 -15.30
CA CYS A 20 -8.84 29.92 -14.69
C CYS A 20 -7.67 29.40 -13.82
N PRO A 21 -6.50 30.07 -13.80
CA PRO A 21 -5.33 29.61 -13.08
C PRO A 21 -5.43 29.95 -11.58
N ALA A 22 -4.93 29.05 -10.73
CA ALA A 22 -4.81 29.18 -9.27
C ALA A 22 -6.11 29.06 -8.43
N ALA A 23 -6.98 28.09 -8.74
CA ALA A 23 -7.78 27.51 -7.66
C ALA A 23 -6.84 26.72 -6.76
N SER A 24 -6.58 27.21 -5.54
CA SER A 24 -5.79 26.51 -4.52
C SER A 24 -6.31 25.07 -4.41
N VAL A 25 -5.46 24.10 -4.74
CA VAL A 25 -5.79 22.69 -4.49
C VAL A 25 -5.92 22.54 -2.98
N ASP A 26 -7.13 22.26 -2.49
CA ASP A 26 -7.39 22.02 -1.06
C ASP A 26 -6.70 20.71 -0.65
N ARG A 27 -6.09 20.67 0.54
CA ARG A 27 -5.44 19.48 1.12
C ARG A 27 -6.32 18.23 1.03
N ARG A 28 -7.63 18.36 1.27
CA ARG A 28 -8.58 17.24 1.13
C ARG A 28 -8.63 16.67 -0.29
N THR A 29 -8.39 17.50 -1.29
CA THR A 29 -8.32 17.07 -2.70
C THR A 29 -7.06 16.22 -2.93
N VAL A 30 -5.91 16.63 -2.38
CA VAL A 30 -4.67 15.86 -2.46
C VAL A 30 -4.79 14.50 -1.78
N GLU A 31 -5.36 14.45 -0.57
CA GLU A 31 -5.59 13.19 0.15
C GLU A 31 -6.47 12.22 -0.67
N LEU A 32 -7.54 12.72 -1.31
CA LEU A 32 -8.41 11.93 -2.17
C LEU A 32 -7.72 11.47 -3.46
N ASP A 33 -6.89 12.31 -4.06
CA ASP A 33 -6.15 11.96 -5.28
C ASP A 33 -5.10 10.88 -4.98
N ILE A 34 -4.40 10.98 -3.84
CA ILE A 34 -3.48 9.93 -3.37
C ILE A 34 -4.24 8.63 -3.09
N LEU A 35 -5.43 8.71 -2.49
CA LEU A 35 -6.28 7.54 -2.29
C LEU A 35 -6.72 6.90 -3.61
N GLY A 36 -7.03 7.69 -4.65
CA GLY A 36 -7.30 7.18 -6.00
C GLY A 36 -6.09 6.45 -6.59
N ALA A 37 -4.89 7.02 -6.43
CA ALA A 37 -3.64 6.37 -6.84
C ALA A 37 -3.41 5.04 -6.11
N LEU A 38 -3.67 5.00 -4.80
CA LEU A 38 -3.57 3.79 -3.98
C LEU A 38 -4.53 2.68 -4.42
N LYS A 39 -5.71 3.04 -4.94
CA LYS A 39 -6.70 2.11 -5.52
C LYS A 39 -6.28 1.55 -6.88
N GLY A 40 -5.19 2.06 -7.45
CA GLY A 40 -4.75 1.71 -8.79
C GLY A 40 -5.64 2.32 -9.89
N ASP A 41 -6.32 3.43 -9.60
CA ASP A 41 -7.05 4.18 -10.63
C ASP A 41 -6.08 4.74 -11.67
N ASP A 42 -6.55 4.92 -12.91
CA ASP A 42 -5.75 5.56 -13.95
C ASP A 42 -5.69 7.07 -13.65
N VAL A 43 -4.59 7.51 -13.03
CA VAL A 43 -4.39 8.91 -12.65
C VAL A 43 -3.80 9.69 -13.83
N PRO A 44 -4.49 10.72 -14.36
CA PRO A 44 -3.97 11.51 -15.47
C PRO A 44 -2.67 12.22 -15.11
N ALA A 45 -1.75 12.35 -16.08
CA ALA A 45 -0.46 13.00 -15.88
C ALA A 45 -0.58 14.43 -15.29
N GLN A 46 -1.58 15.19 -15.75
CA GLN A 46 -1.86 16.52 -15.24
C GLN A 46 -2.21 16.52 -13.74
N LEU A 47 -3.02 15.56 -13.29
CA LEU A 47 -3.40 15.45 -11.87
C LEU A 47 -2.19 15.05 -11.01
N ARG A 48 -1.33 14.16 -11.52
CA ARG A 48 -0.09 13.78 -10.82
C ARG A 48 0.83 14.97 -10.61
N LEU A 49 0.97 15.83 -11.63
CA LEU A 49 1.75 17.06 -11.54
C LEU A 49 1.14 18.08 -10.57
N GLU A 50 -0.19 18.22 -10.56
CA GLU A 50 -0.89 19.11 -9.61
C GLU A 50 -0.63 18.67 -8.16
N VAL A 51 -0.74 17.38 -7.87
CA VAL A 51 -0.45 16.83 -6.53
C VAL A 51 1.03 16.99 -6.20
N PHE A 52 1.93 16.67 -7.14
CA PHE A 52 3.37 16.85 -6.94
C PHE A 52 3.71 18.29 -6.53
N SER A 53 3.29 19.28 -7.32
CA SER A 53 3.60 20.69 -7.04
C SER A 53 3.04 21.14 -5.70
N HIS A 54 1.82 20.70 -5.36
CA HIS A 54 1.24 21.05 -4.07
C HIS A 54 2.02 20.45 -2.89
N LEU A 55 2.53 19.22 -3.01
CA LEU A 55 3.33 18.58 -1.98
C LEU A 55 4.74 19.18 -1.87
N ASP A 56 5.30 19.66 -2.97
CA ASP A 56 6.59 20.36 -2.98
C ASP A 56 6.52 21.68 -2.21
N ASP A 57 5.43 22.44 -2.41
CA ASP A 57 5.18 23.73 -1.77
C ASP A 57 4.58 23.63 -0.35
N MET A 58 4.18 22.43 0.10
CA MET A 58 3.51 22.22 1.38
C MET A 58 4.41 22.56 2.59
N GLU A 59 3.86 23.20 3.62
CA GLU A 59 4.61 23.50 4.84
C GLU A 59 4.98 22.22 5.62
N GLU A 60 6.11 22.22 6.32
CA GLU A 60 6.63 21.04 7.04
C GLU A 60 5.64 20.43 8.04
N ALA A 61 4.88 21.27 8.75
CA ALA A 61 3.88 20.80 9.71
C ALA A 61 2.73 20.07 9.02
N GLU A 62 2.23 20.61 7.91
CA GLU A 62 1.16 19.99 7.12
C GLU A 62 1.64 18.70 6.45
N LEU A 63 2.88 18.70 5.93
CA LEU A 63 3.51 17.53 5.34
C LEU A 63 3.65 16.40 6.36
N ALA A 64 4.06 16.72 7.59
CA ALA A 64 4.17 15.74 8.67
C ALA A 64 2.80 15.14 9.05
N GLU A 65 1.73 15.95 9.09
CA GLU A 65 0.38 15.45 9.29
C GLU A 65 -0.10 14.54 8.16
N LEU A 66 0.19 14.90 6.90
CA LEU A 66 -0.11 14.07 5.75
C LEU A 66 0.65 12.74 5.82
N VAL A 67 1.95 12.76 6.11
CA VAL A 67 2.75 11.53 6.27
C VAL A 67 2.15 10.64 7.36
N ASN A 68 1.75 11.21 8.50
CA ASN A 68 1.09 10.45 9.56
C ASN A 68 -0.25 9.84 9.11
N LEU A 69 -1.08 10.60 8.37
CA LEU A 69 -2.32 10.08 7.77
C LEU A 69 -2.05 8.92 6.80
N LEU A 70 -0.98 9.02 6.01
CA LEU A 70 -0.59 8.01 5.05
C LEU A 70 -0.17 6.71 5.74
N VAL A 71 0.76 6.78 6.70
CA VAL A 71 1.49 5.60 7.23
C VAL A 71 1.03 5.09 8.58
N SER A 72 0.09 5.77 9.24
CA SER A 72 -0.49 5.27 10.50
C SER A 72 -1.07 3.85 10.32
N PRO A 73 -1.21 3.05 11.39
CA PRO A 73 -1.67 1.67 11.30
C PRO A 73 -2.96 1.50 10.47
N ASP A 74 -3.93 2.40 10.67
CA ASP A 74 -5.20 2.47 9.93
C ASP A 74 -5.21 3.63 8.91
N GLY A 75 -4.03 4.04 8.46
CA GLY A 75 -3.83 5.10 7.48
C GLY A 75 -4.16 4.67 6.06
N LEU A 76 -4.04 5.63 5.13
CA LEU A 76 -4.45 5.43 3.73
C LEU A 76 -3.77 4.24 3.06
N PHE A 77 -2.47 4.03 3.29
CA PHE A 77 -1.74 2.88 2.72
C PHE A 77 -2.33 1.54 3.18
N ALA A 78 -2.54 1.39 4.49
CA ALA A 78 -3.06 0.15 5.07
C ALA A 78 -4.49 -0.14 4.59
N SER A 79 -5.39 0.85 4.72
CA SER A 79 -6.80 0.67 4.37
C SER A 79 -7.01 0.46 2.87
N ALA A 80 -6.27 1.16 2.00
CA ALA A 80 -6.44 1.00 0.56
C ALA A 80 -5.97 -0.38 0.09
N ILE A 81 -4.79 -0.83 0.53
CA ILE A 81 -4.26 -2.14 0.17
C ILE A 81 -5.16 -3.28 0.67
N GLU A 82 -5.66 -3.18 1.91
CA GLU A 82 -6.63 -4.15 2.45
C GLU A 82 -7.92 -4.16 1.63
N ASN A 83 -8.45 -2.98 1.29
CA ASN A 83 -9.68 -2.86 0.51
C ASN A 83 -9.54 -3.43 -0.90
N ASP A 84 -8.43 -3.17 -1.59
CA ASP A 84 -8.20 -3.71 -2.93
C ASP A 84 -7.94 -5.21 -2.90
N ALA A 85 -7.23 -5.70 -1.88
CA ALA A 85 -7.10 -7.12 -1.66
C ALA A 85 -8.49 -7.77 -1.47
N CYS A 86 -9.35 -7.18 -0.65
CA CYS A 86 -10.71 -7.69 -0.44
C CYS A 86 -11.55 -7.72 -1.72
N LYS A 87 -11.43 -6.69 -2.58
CA LYS A 87 -12.12 -6.67 -3.88
C LYS A 87 -11.67 -7.82 -4.79
N ILE A 88 -10.35 -8.05 -4.88
CA ILE A 88 -9.79 -9.09 -5.76
C ILE A 88 -10.10 -10.48 -5.21
N PHE A 89 -9.95 -10.69 -3.90
CA PHE A 89 -10.25 -11.96 -3.23
C PHE A 89 -11.75 -12.22 -3.04
N GLN A 90 -12.59 -11.21 -3.31
CA GLN A 90 -14.05 -11.24 -3.10
C GLN A 90 -14.41 -11.59 -1.66
N CYS A 91 -13.77 -10.91 -0.70
CA CYS A 91 -13.88 -11.22 0.71
C CYS A 91 -14.14 -9.97 1.57
N ALA A 92 -14.47 -10.20 2.83
CA ALA A 92 -14.36 -9.19 3.88
C ALA A 92 -12.95 -9.21 4.51
N PRO A 93 -12.47 -8.12 5.14
CA PRO A 93 -11.11 -8.03 5.69
C PRO A 93 -10.74 -9.12 6.70
N ASP A 94 -11.71 -9.60 7.48
CA ASP A 94 -11.55 -10.67 8.47
C ASP A 94 -11.41 -12.07 7.83
N GLU A 95 -11.71 -12.22 6.56
CA GLU A 95 -11.68 -13.51 5.88
C GLU A 95 -10.29 -13.92 5.36
N PHE A 96 -9.28 -13.04 5.41
CA PHE A 96 -7.91 -13.41 5.04
C PHE A 96 -7.33 -14.52 5.93
N GLU A 97 -7.85 -14.70 7.14
CA GLU A 97 -7.43 -15.77 8.06
C GLU A 97 -7.72 -17.18 7.52
N LYS A 98 -8.58 -17.31 6.51
CA LYS A 98 -8.89 -18.60 5.85
C LYS A 98 -7.70 -19.18 5.08
N GLY A 99 -6.68 -18.37 4.79
CA GLY A 99 -5.41 -18.81 4.22
C GLY A 99 -5.37 -18.90 2.68
N LEU A 100 -4.18 -19.21 2.16
CA LEU A 100 -3.96 -19.46 0.73
C LEU A 100 -4.34 -20.89 0.36
N ASP A 101 -5.14 -21.03 -0.69
CA ASP A 101 -5.51 -22.31 -1.29
C ASP A 101 -5.18 -22.36 -2.79
N LYS A 102 -5.55 -23.46 -3.44
CA LYS A 102 -5.27 -23.66 -4.87
C LYS A 102 -6.05 -22.71 -5.80
N HIS A 103 -7.14 -22.10 -5.31
CA HIS A 103 -8.03 -21.24 -6.09
C HIS A 103 -7.69 -19.76 -5.91
N ASN A 104 -7.39 -19.32 -4.68
CA ASN A 104 -7.18 -17.91 -4.36
C ASN A 104 -5.72 -17.45 -4.58
N ILE A 105 -4.78 -18.37 -4.81
CA ILE A 105 -3.38 -18.04 -5.09
C ILE A 105 -3.22 -17.12 -6.32
N VAL A 106 -4.14 -17.21 -7.29
CA VAL A 106 -4.14 -16.34 -8.48
C VAL A 106 -4.46 -14.89 -8.11
N TYR A 107 -5.36 -14.67 -7.15
CA TYR A 107 -5.74 -13.35 -6.66
C TYR A 107 -4.56 -12.62 -6.01
N LEU A 108 -3.67 -13.34 -5.32
CA LEU A 108 -2.44 -12.73 -4.81
C LEU A 108 -1.52 -12.23 -5.93
N LEU A 109 -1.45 -12.96 -7.05
CA LEU A 109 -0.65 -12.54 -8.21
C LEU A 109 -1.29 -11.35 -8.93
N GLU A 110 -2.61 -11.31 -9.01
CA GLU A 110 -3.36 -10.17 -9.55
C GLU A 110 -3.17 -8.92 -8.70
N LEU A 111 -3.31 -9.03 -7.38
CA LEU A 111 -3.03 -7.95 -6.44
C LEU A 111 -1.58 -7.45 -6.58
N TRP A 112 -0.62 -8.37 -6.68
CA TRP A 112 0.78 -8.02 -6.91
C TRP A 112 0.99 -7.25 -8.23
N SER A 113 0.31 -7.69 -9.29
CA SER A 113 0.35 -7.01 -10.59
C SER A 113 -0.22 -5.59 -10.48
N LEU A 114 -1.37 -5.41 -9.83
CA LEU A 114 -1.99 -4.10 -9.59
C LEU A 114 -1.02 -3.17 -8.85
N ILE A 115 -0.43 -3.65 -7.76
CA ILE A 115 0.47 -2.86 -6.92
C ILE A 115 1.69 -2.39 -7.73
N LYS A 116 2.34 -3.30 -8.46
CA LYS A 116 3.54 -2.96 -9.23
C LYS A 116 3.25 -2.05 -10.42
N SER A 117 2.22 -2.38 -11.20
CA SER A 117 1.99 -1.71 -12.49
C SER A 117 1.26 -0.39 -12.36
N LYS A 118 0.43 -0.22 -11.33
CA LYS A 118 -0.40 0.98 -11.15
C LYS A 118 -0.08 1.74 -9.88
N VAL A 119 -0.22 1.09 -8.72
CA VAL A 119 -0.12 1.78 -7.42
C VAL A 119 1.24 2.43 -7.24
N LEU A 120 2.33 1.64 -7.30
CA LEU A 120 3.69 2.18 -7.11
C LEU A 120 4.01 3.26 -8.15
N ASN A 121 3.68 3.03 -9.42
CA ASN A 121 3.96 3.97 -10.49
C ASN A 121 3.26 5.33 -10.27
N ASN A 122 1.97 5.32 -9.90
CA ASN A 122 1.25 6.56 -9.62
C ASN A 122 1.81 7.26 -8.37
N LEU A 123 2.06 6.50 -7.31
CA LEU A 123 2.57 7.07 -6.07
C LEU A 123 3.97 7.68 -6.22
N TYR A 124 4.88 7.05 -6.96
CA TYR A 124 6.20 7.63 -7.22
C TYR A 124 6.09 8.98 -7.93
N MET A 125 5.19 9.09 -8.91
CA MET A 125 5.01 10.35 -9.65
C MET A 125 4.37 11.45 -8.80
N MET A 126 3.63 11.10 -7.75
CA MET A 126 2.89 12.05 -6.91
C MET A 126 3.64 12.40 -5.62
N LEU A 127 4.22 11.40 -4.94
CA LEU A 127 4.77 11.50 -3.59
C LEU A 127 6.30 11.64 -3.55
N GLN A 128 6.98 11.73 -4.70
CA GLN A 128 8.43 11.96 -4.71
C GLN A 128 8.88 13.22 -3.93
N PRO A 129 8.12 14.35 -3.89
CA PRO A 129 8.46 15.47 -3.02
C PRO A 129 8.49 15.07 -1.55
N VAL A 130 7.53 14.26 -1.10
CA VAL A 130 7.44 13.76 0.28
C VAL A 130 8.63 12.87 0.62
N GLU A 131 8.94 11.88 -0.22
CA GLU A 131 10.08 10.97 -0.04
C GLU A 131 11.43 11.72 -0.06
N SER A 132 11.53 12.83 -0.82
CA SER A 132 12.74 13.65 -0.85
C SER A 132 12.94 14.51 0.41
N ARG A 133 11.85 14.95 1.04
CA ARG A 133 11.87 15.84 2.22
C ARG A 133 11.82 15.07 3.54
N VAL A 134 11.28 13.86 3.54
CA VAL A 134 11.11 13.00 4.72
C VAL A 134 11.89 11.70 4.53
N PRO A 135 13.16 11.61 4.98
CA PRO A 135 14.05 10.48 4.69
C PRO A 135 13.56 9.12 5.22
N THR A 136 12.67 9.13 6.22
CA THR A 136 12.07 7.92 6.79
C THR A 136 10.87 7.43 6.00
N PHE A 137 10.30 8.26 5.13
CA PHE A 137 9.16 7.91 4.30
C PHE A 137 9.65 7.35 2.95
N ILE A 138 9.69 6.03 2.84
CA ILE A 138 10.07 5.35 1.60
C ILE A 138 8.83 4.73 0.96
N ILE A 139 8.39 5.24 -0.19
CA ILE A 139 7.08 4.91 -0.80
C ILE A 139 6.90 3.40 -0.94
N ARG A 140 7.89 2.74 -1.56
CA ARG A 140 7.85 1.28 -1.75
C ARG A 140 7.81 0.54 -0.42
N ARG A 141 8.55 0.97 0.59
CA ARG A 141 8.57 0.31 1.89
C ARG A 141 7.19 0.37 2.55
N GLU A 142 6.53 1.53 2.51
CA GLU A 142 5.23 1.71 3.13
C GLU A 142 4.12 0.90 2.43
N VAL A 143 4.11 0.86 1.10
CA VAL A 143 3.21 -0.05 0.35
C VAL A 143 3.43 -1.51 0.74
N MET A 144 4.70 -1.94 0.83
CA MET A 144 5.04 -3.33 1.12
C MET A 144 4.74 -3.69 2.58
N LYS A 145 4.91 -2.76 3.53
CA LYS A 145 4.47 -2.91 4.92
C LYS A 145 2.96 -3.07 5.02
N ALA A 146 2.18 -2.27 4.28
CA ALA A 146 0.74 -2.41 4.23
C ALA A 146 0.33 -3.79 3.68
N LEU A 147 0.91 -4.22 2.55
CA LEU A 147 0.65 -5.54 1.97
C LEU A 147 1.05 -6.68 2.91
N ARG A 148 2.21 -6.56 3.58
CA ARG A 148 2.69 -7.51 4.59
C ARG A 148 1.68 -7.65 5.72
N ASN A 149 1.33 -6.52 6.35
CA ASN A 149 0.56 -6.51 7.59
C ASN A 149 -0.91 -6.87 7.38
N ARG A 150 -1.52 -6.32 6.33
CA ARG A 150 -2.98 -6.41 6.13
C ARG A 150 -3.42 -7.62 5.33
N VAL A 151 -2.54 -8.21 4.54
CA VAL A 151 -2.91 -9.28 3.61
C VAL A 151 -2.07 -10.53 3.85
N LEU A 152 -0.76 -10.42 3.73
CA LEU A 152 0.10 -11.60 3.69
C LEU A 152 0.29 -12.26 5.06
N LEU A 153 0.42 -11.49 6.14
CA LEU A 153 0.49 -12.04 7.49
C LEU A 153 -0.76 -12.86 7.84
N PRO A 154 -1.99 -12.31 7.75
CA PRO A 154 -3.21 -13.08 7.97
C PRO A 154 -3.30 -14.35 7.12
N LEU A 155 -2.99 -14.26 5.82
CA LEU A 155 -3.01 -15.40 4.92
C LEU A 155 -2.02 -16.51 5.33
N LEU A 156 -0.80 -16.14 5.71
CA LEU A 156 0.24 -17.11 6.06
C LEU A 156 0.06 -17.70 7.47
N ARG A 157 -0.58 -16.98 8.39
CA ARG A 157 -0.88 -17.46 9.76
C ARG A 157 -1.70 -18.74 9.77
N SER A 158 -2.55 -18.94 8.76
CA SER A 158 -3.31 -20.18 8.55
C SER A 158 -2.42 -21.44 8.45
N LYS A 159 -1.14 -21.27 8.13
CA LYS A 159 -0.17 -22.34 7.83
C LYS A 159 -0.70 -23.34 6.80
N GLN A 160 -1.55 -22.87 5.88
CA GLN A 160 -1.94 -23.63 4.71
C GLN A 160 -0.93 -23.39 3.59
N ARG A 161 -0.61 -24.47 2.85
CA ARG A 161 0.30 -24.40 1.71
C ARG A 161 -0.28 -25.12 0.50
N PRO A 162 -0.71 -24.40 -0.53
CA PRO A 162 -1.20 -25.03 -1.75
C PRO A 162 -0.05 -25.67 -2.55
N GLN A 163 -0.35 -26.67 -3.36
CA GLN A 163 0.66 -27.39 -4.17
C GLN A 163 1.48 -26.46 -5.09
N ASN A 164 0.85 -25.39 -5.55
CA ASN A 164 1.34 -24.40 -6.50
C ASN A 164 1.89 -23.14 -5.80
N TYR A 165 2.21 -23.21 -4.51
CA TYR A 165 2.72 -22.09 -3.69
C TYR A 165 3.97 -21.40 -4.28
N LYS A 166 4.81 -22.12 -5.03
CA LYS A 166 6.00 -21.55 -5.69
C LYS A 166 5.67 -20.40 -6.64
N ARG A 167 4.45 -20.33 -7.18
CA ARG A 167 4.03 -19.21 -8.05
C ARG A 167 4.03 -17.87 -7.33
N VAL A 168 3.73 -17.85 -6.02
CA VAL A 168 3.69 -16.61 -5.22
C VAL A 168 4.99 -16.34 -4.48
N GLN A 169 5.99 -17.21 -4.62
CA GLN A 169 7.31 -17.00 -4.03
C GLN A 169 7.90 -15.62 -4.39
N PRO A 170 7.87 -15.14 -5.64
CA PRO A 170 8.41 -13.81 -5.95
C PRO A 170 7.70 -12.69 -5.20
N VAL A 171 6.39 -12.79 -4.98
CA VAL A 171 5.60 -11.80 -4.23
C VAL A 171 6.06 -11.78 -2.77
N ILE A 172 6.04 -12.96 -2.14
CA ILE A 172 6.37 -13.14 -0.73
C ILE A 172 7.81 -12.69 -0.44
N THR A 173 8.76 -13.10 -1.28
CA THR A 173 10.16 -12.72 -1.13
C THR A 173 10.39 -11.23 -1.38
N ASN A 174 9.71 -10.61 -2.36
CA ASN A 174 9.83 -9.16 -2.59
C ASN A 174 9.31 -8.35 -1.41
N VAL A 175 8.14 -8.74 -0.87
CA VAL A 175 7.55 -8.06 0.30
C VAL A 175 8.45 -8.20 1.51
N TRP A 176 9.00 -9.39 1.75
CA TRP A 176 9.89 -9.63 2.87
C TRP A 176 11.12 -8.70 2.87
N HIS A 177 11.79 -8.55 1.71
CA HIS A 177 12.94 -7.66 1.58
C HIS A 177 12.52 -6.18 1.60
N SER A 178 11.45 -5.82 0.90
CA SER A 178 11.07 -4.41 0.71
C SER A 178 10.38 -3.81 1.94
N ALA A 179 9.69 -4.62 2.74
CA ALA A 179 9.02 -4.20 3.98
C ALA A 179 9.92 -4.35 5.22
N CYS A 180 11.25 -4.46 5.05
CA CYS A 180 12.20 -4.60 6.13
C CYS A 180 12.26 -3.32 6.99
N ASP A 181 11.69 -3.37 8.20
CA ASP A 181 11.61 -2.26 9.16
C ASP A 181 11.99 -2.67 10.61
N GLY A 182 12.33 -3.94 10.82
CA GLY A 182 12.69 -4.46 12.16
C GLY A 182 11.50 -4.59 13.12
N SER A 183 10.26 -4.44 12.64
CA SER A 183 9.08 -4.52 13.49
C SER A 183 8.78 -5.97 13.93
N PRO A 184 8.00 -6.19 15.00
CA PRO A 184 7.52 -7.52 15.38
C PRO A 184 6.77 -8.23 14.25
N GLU A 185 5.96 -7.49 13.49
CA GLU A 185 5.23 -8.00 12.32
C GLU A 185 6.19 -8.44 11.21
N HIS A 186 7.28 -7.72 10.98
CA HIS A 186 8.31 -8.15 10.02
C HIS A 186 8.95 -9.47 10.43
N LYS A 187 9.29 -9.60 11.71
CA LYS A 187 9.90 -10.81 12.25
C LYS A 187 8.94 -12.00 12.16
N GLU A 188 7.68 -11.82 12.56
CA GLU A 188 6.65 -12.85 12.41
C GLU A 188 6.49 -13.25 10.93
N TYR A 189 6.47 -12.26 10.03
CA TYR A 189 6.37 -12.51 8.61
C TYR A 189 7.57 -13.32 8.11
N GLN A 190 8.80 -12.98 8.51
CA GLN A 190 9.99 -13.74 8.16
C GLN A 190 9.90 -15.20 8.60
N ASP A 191 9.47 -15.47 9.83
CA ASP A 191 9.34 -16.84 10.35
C ASP A 191 8.31 -17.65 9.54
N LEU A 192 7.18 -17.03 9.18
CA LEU A 192 6.15 -17.63 8.34
C LEU A 192 6.63 -17.87 6.91
N VAL A 193 7.41 -16.94 6.34
CA VAL A 193 8.01 -17.09 5.00
C VAL A 193 9.03 -18.22 4.98
N ASN A 194 9.91 -18.29 5.98
CA ASN A 194 10.89 -19.37 6.13
C ASN A 194 10.19 -20.74 6.19
N TRP A 195 9.12 -20.84 6.99
CA TRP A 195 8.28 -22.02 7.01
C TRP A 195 7.68 -22.30 5.62
N PHE A 196 7.00 -21.32 5.01
CA PHE A 196 6.23 -21.46 3.76
C PHE A 196 7.09 -21.81 2.54
N LEU A 197 8.30 -21.25 2.45
CA LEU A 197 9.21 -21.43 1.33
C LEU A 197 10.29 -22.50 1.57
N HIS A 198 10.44 -23.00 2.80
CA HIS A 198 11.52 -23.89 3.21
C HIS A 198 12.90 -23.26 3.01
N THR A 199 13.06 -22.04 3.55
CA THR A 199 14.28 -21.25 3.43
C THR A 199 14.77 -20.83 4.81
N ASP A 200 16.08 -20.86 5.05
CA ASP A 200 16.73 -20.22 6.20
C ASP A 200 17.23 -18.84 5.78
N SER A 201 16.26 -17.98 5.56
CA SER A 201 16.44 -16.75 4.84
C SER A 201 17.03 -15.69 5.79
N PRO A 202 18.14 -15.00 5.42
CA PRO A 202 18.94 -14.18 6.33
C PRO A 202 18.14 -13.01 6.90
N THR A 203 18.43 -12.63 8.15
CA THR A 203 17.79 -11.48 8.80
C THR A 203 17.97 -10.20 7.99
N CYS A 204 17.00 -9.28 8.14
CA CYS A 204 17.08 -7.90 7.68
C CYS A 204 18.50 -7.35 7.84
N SER A 205 19.24 -7.30 6.75
CA SER A 205 20.48 -6.56 6.72
C SER A 205 20.06 -5.10 6.60
N ASN A 206 20.37 -4.29 7.61
CA ASN A 206 20.27 -2.84 7.49
C ASN A 206 21.19 -2.38 6.37
N VAL A 207 20.72 -2.42 5.12
CA VAL A 207 21.46 -1.91 3.98
C VAL A 207 20.80 -0.61 3.55
N PRO A 208 21.40 0.55 3.87
CA PRO A 208 21.04 1.78 3.20
C PRO A 208 21.46 1.65 1.73
N GLY A 209 20.49 1.77 0.81
CA GLY A 209 20.79 2.15 -0.58
C GLY A 209 21.26 1.06 -1.55
N HIS A 210 20.59 -0.09 -1.63
CA HIS A 210 20.69 -0.91 -2.83
C HIS A 210 19.47 -0.76 -3.73
N HIS A 211 19.69 -0.07 -4.87
CA HIS A 211 18.88 -0.20 -6.08
C HIS A 211 18.70 -1.69 -6.40
N TYR A 212 17.47 -2.17 -6.33
CA TYR A 212 17.11 -3.40 -7.01
C TYR A 212 16.87 -3.07 -8.49
N PRO A 213 17.39 -3.88 -9.43
CA PRO A 213 17.05 -3.74 -10.83
C PRO A 213 15.59 -4.15 -11.06
N GLU A 214 14.96 -3.50 -12.04
CA GLU A 214 13.56 -3.61 -12.47
C GLU A 214 13.10 -5.04 -12.81
#